data_AF-A0A7X6UAY8-F1
#
_entry.id   AF-A0A7X6UAY8-F1
#
_cell.length_a   1.000
_cell.length_b   1.000
_cell.length_c   1.000
_cell.angle_alpha   90.00
_cell.angle_beta   90.00
_cell.angle_gamma   90.00
#
_symmetry.space_group_name_H-M   'P 1'
#
loop_
_entity.id
_entity.type
_entity.pdbx_description
1 polymer ?
#
loop_
_entity_poly.entity_id
_entity_poly.type
_entity_poly.pdbx_seq_one_letter_code
_entity_poly.pdbx_strand_id
1 'polypeptide(L)'
;MAQNMAVAIVMLLEAGVNFDDITRVLCGGADLPVIPGRTENIAGDDSPAVYLDFGHTADAFEYTLQSIREITEGRVITVYGADGDRYKSKRYGMGAQAARFSDLVIVTDHHPRFEDAAEIRKQLAEGALRERPDIELYEITPPSDAIRLAVSRAQPGDAIVWFGPGHQGHREIRGVRTKFSAREDARAALLEAGYSVRSA
;
A
#
# COMPACT_ATOMS: atom_id res chain seq x y z
N MET A 1 1.39 11.18 -7.12
CA MET A 1 2.43 12.05 -6.49
C MET A 1 2.78 13.29 -7.31
N ALA A 2 2.81 13.24 -8.66
CA ALA A 2 3.19 14.38 -9.50
C ALA A 2 2.37 15.67 -9.24
N GLN A 3 1.06 15.57 -8.99
CA GLN A 3 0.23 16.73 -8.65
C GLN A 3 0.66 17.42 -7.35
N ASN A 4 0.95 16.65 -6.29
CA ASN A 4 1.44 17.21 -5.02
C ASN A 4 2.80 17.89 -5.21
N MET A 5 3.69 17.30 -6.01
CA MET A 5 4.98 17.88 -6.34
C MET A 5 4.82 19.18 -7.13
N ALA A 6 3.95 19.21 -8.16
CA ALA A 6 3.68 20.41 -8.94
C ALA A 6 3.15 21.56 -8.08
N VAL A 7 2.20 21.28 -7.18
CA VAL A 7 1.69 22.28 -6.23
C VAL A 7 2.80 22.76 -5.28
N ALA A 8 3.63 21.86 -4.76
CA ALA A 8 4.75 22.25 -3.91
C ALA A 8 5.76 23.15 -4.65
N ILE A 9 6.09 22.83 -5.90
CA ILE A 9 6.95 23.67 -6.76
C ILE A 9 6.34 25.05 -6.94
N VAL A 10 5.05 25.15 -7.28
CA VAL A 10 4.35 26.44 -7.41
C VAL A 10 4.40 27.23 -6.10
N MET A 11 4.12 26.60 -4.96
CA MET A 11 4.19 27.26 -3.65
C MET A 11 5.58 27.79 -3.33
N LEU A 12 6.64 27.04 -3.66
CA LEU A 12 8.03 27.48 -3.46
C LEU A 12 8.37 28.68 -4.35
N LEU A 13 7.94 28.65 -5.62
CA LEU A 13 8.13 29.76 -6.55
C LEU A 13 7.42 31.03 -6.06
N GLU A 14 6.16 30.92 -5.63
CA GLU A 14 5.39 32.04 -5.07
C GLU A 14 5.99 32.57 -3.75
N ALA A 15 6.67 31.71 -2.98
CA ALA A 15 7.42 32.10 -1.78
C ALA A 15 8.78 32.76 -2.09
N GLY A 16 9.15 32.90 -3.37
CA GLY A 16 10.39 33.54 -3.81
C GLY A 16 11.61 32.62 -3.87
N VAL A 17 11.42 31.29 -3.81
CA VAL A 17 12.51 30.33 -4.03
C VAL A 17 12.87 30.30 -5.51
N ASN A 18 14.16 30.35 -5.84
CA ASN A 18 14.62 30.38 -7.22
C ASN A 18 14.35 29.03 -7.93
N PHE A 19 13.83 29.09 -9.16
CA PHE A 19 13.57 27.91 -9.99
C PHE A 19 14.81 27.03 -10.19
N ASP A 20 15.99 27.63 -10.40
CA ASP A 20 17.24 26.88 -10.60
C ASP A 20 17.63 26.09 -9.35
N ASP A 21 17.33 26.61 -8.15
CA ASP A 21 17.59 25.89 -6.91
C ASP A 21 16.62 24.71 -6.74
N ILE A 22 15.35 24.89 -7.11
CA ILE A 22 14.34 23.81 -7.12
C ILE A 22 14.76 22.72 -8.11
N THR A 23 15.12 23.08 -9.34
CA THR A 23 15.58 22.13 -10.35
C THR A 23 16.85 21.41 -9.92
N ARG A 24 17.80 22.12 -9.29
CA ARG A 24 19.04 21.50 -8.78
C ARG A 24 18.74 20.41 -7.75
N VAL A 25 17.81 20.65 -6.83
CA VAL A 25 17.42 19.65 -5.83
C VAL A 25 16.68 18.48 -6.48
N LEU A 26 15.70 18.75 -7.35
CA LEU A 26 14.86 17.71 -7.94
C LEU A 26 15.60 16.86 -8.99
N CYS A 27 16.50 17.45 -9.77
CA CYS A 27 17.18 16.80 -10.89
C CYS A 27 18.65 16.47 -10.60
N GLY A 28 19.23 17.02 -9.53
CA GLY A 28 20.63 16.81 -9.16
C GLY A 28 20.93 15.49 -8.48
N GLY A 29 19.97 14.55 -8.44
CA GLY A 29 20.14 13.24 -7.80
C GLY A 29 20.12 13.29 -6.27
N ALA A 30 19.63 14.37 -5.66
CA ALA A 30 19.39 14.40 -4.23
C ALA A 30 18.26 13.43 -3.88
N ASP A 31 18.46 12.63 -2.82
CA ASP A 31 17.40 11.81 -2.27
C ASP A 31 16.29 12.72 -1.74
N LEU A 32 15.16 12.74 -2.43
CA LEU A 32 13.99 13.43 -1.94
C LEU A 32 13.45 12.69 -0.73
N PRO A 33 13.02 13.42 0.32
CA PRO A 33 12.49 12.79 1.52
C PRO A 33 11.27 11.94 1.15
N VAL A 34 11.34 10.65 1.48
CA VAL A 34 10.21 9.74 1.37
C VAL A 34 9.23 10.03 2.51
N ILE A 35 7.96 10.24 2.18
CA ILE A 35 6.93 10.43 3.20
C ILE A 35 6.55 9.05 3.75
N PRO A 36 6.73 8.77 5.06
CA PRO A 36 6.43 7.47 5.63
C PRO A 36 4.99 7.02 5.34
N GLY A 37 4.85 5.82 4.74
CA GLY A 37 3.58 5.22 4.37
C GLY A 37 2.86 5.88 3.18
N ARG A 38 3.56 6.61 2.31
CA ARG A 38 3.03 7.14 1.04
C ARG A 38 3.83 6.57 -0.13
N THR A 39 3.35 5.46 -0.67
CA THR A 39 4.02 4.68 -1.71
C THR A 39 5.51 4.44 -1.36
N GLU A 40 5.78 4.16 -0.08
CA GLU A 40 7.12 3.99 0.46
C GLU A 40 7.64 2.61 0.07
N ASN A 41 8.68 2.55 -0.77
CA ASN A 41 9.35 1.28 -1.09
C ASN A 41 10.36 0.91 0.00
N ILE A 42 10.17 -0.24 0.63
CA ILE A 42 11.03 -0.75 1.71
C ILE A 42 11.93 -1.91 1.27
N ALA A 43 11.76 -2.38 0.04
CA ALA A 43 12.37 -3.59 -0.50
C ALA A 43 13.72 -3.28 -1.16
N GLY A 44 14.69 -4.17 -1.01
CA GLY A 44 15.99 -4.05 -1.68
C GLY A 44 15.92 -4.39 -3.17
N ASP A 45 16.99 -4.13 -3.90
CA ASP A 45 16.96 -4.23 -5.37
C ASP A 45 16.94 -5.68 -5.90
N ASP A 46 17.24 -6.66 -5.05
CA ASP A 46 17.21 -8.10 -5.34
C ASP A 46 15.85 -8.76 -5.02
N SER A 47 14.83 -7.96 -4.72
CA SER A 47 13.55 -8.41 -4.16
C SER A 47 12.35 -7.92 -4.98
N PRO A 48 11.16 -8.54 -4.86
CA PRO A 48 9.94 -7.89 -5.32
C PRO A 48 9.80 -6.53 -4.65
N ALA A 49 9.36 -5.52 -5.40
CA ALA A 49 9.12 -4.20 -4.81
C ALA A 49 8.02 -4.31 -3.75
N VAL A 50 8.17 -3.62 -2.61
CA VAL A 50 7.16 -3.61 -1.55
C VAL A 50 6.83 -2.19 -1.17
N TYR A 51 5.65 -1.73 -1.57
CA TYR A 51 5.15 -0.39 -1.34
C TYR A 51 4.17 -0.37 -0.17
N LEU A 52 4.40 0.52 0.80
CA LEU A 52 3.46 0.82 1.86
C LEU A 52 2.71 2.12 1.53
N ASP A 53 1.38 2.05 1.45
CA ASP A 53 0.55 3.20 1.09
C ASP A 53 -0.68 3.38 2.01
N PHE A 54 -0.85 4.60 2.53
CA PHE A 54 -1.96 5.01 3.41
C PHE A 54 -3.32 5.17 2.69
N GLY A 55 -3.38 4.96 1.37
CA GLY A 55 -4.61 5.00 0.58
C GLY A 55 -5.73 4.17 1.21
N HIS A 56 -6.91 4.78 1.39
CA HIS A 56 -8.06 4.16 2.05
C HIS A 56 -9.39 4.58 1.40
N THR A 57 -9.33 4.95 0.12
CA THR A 57 -10.47 5.27 -0.76
C THR A 57 -10.29 4.54 -2.08
N ALA A 58 -11.37 4.36 -2.84
CA ALA A 58 -11.31 3.73 -4.16
C ALA A 58 -10.34 4.48 -5.10
N ASP A 59 -10.47 5.81 -5.18
CA ASP A 59 -9.59 6.64 -6.01
C ASP A 59 -8.11 6.52 -5.61
N ALA A 60 -7.81 6.40 -4.31
CA ALA A 60 -6.43 6.20 -3.87
C ALA A 60 -5.87 4.85 -4.32
N PHE A 61 -6.69 3.80 -4.34
CA PHE A 61 -6.30 2.50 -4.89
C PHE A 61 -6.08 2.60 -6.40
N GLU A 62 -7.01 3.22 -7.12
CA GLU A 62 -6.91 3.41 -8.57
C GLU A 62 -5.62 4.13 -8.97
N TYR A 63 -5.39 5.34 -8.45
CA TYR A 63 -4.22 6.13 -8.85
C TYR A 63 -2.90 5.46 -8.47
N THR A 64 -2.82 4.88 -7.27
CA THR A 64 -1.59 4.21 -6.82
C THR A 64 -1.34 2.93 -7.62
N LEU A 65 -2.34 2.05 -7.77
CA LEU A 65 -2.15 0.80 -8.49
C LEU A 65 -1.93 1.01 -9.99
N GLN A 66 -2.60 1.98 -10.61
CA GLN A 66 -2.32 2.35 -12.00
C GLN A 66 -0.85 2.77 -12.17
N SER A 67 -0.36 3.65 -11.29
CA SER A 67 1.03 4.12 -11.34
C SER A 67 2.03 2.98 -11.11
N ILE A 68 1.77 2.11 -10.13
CA ILE A 68 2.63 0.94 -9.85
C ILE A 68 2.61 -0.03 -11.04
N ARG A 69 1.45 -0.24 -11.66
CA ARG A 69 1.31 -1.14 -12.81
C ARG A 69 2.14 -0.67 -14.01
N GLU A 70 2.22 0.65 -14.25
CA GLU A 70 3.00 1.24 -15.35
C GLU A 70 4.52 0.99 -15.21
N ILE A 71 5.02 0.86 -13.98
CA ILE A 71 6.45 0.68 -13.71
C ILE A 71 6.85 -0.75 -13.32
N THR A 72 5.87 -1.63 -13.13
CA THR A 72 6.10 -3.03 -12.78
C THR A 72 6.08 -3.86 -14.06
N GLU A 73 7.03 -4.79 -14.24
CA GLU A 73 7.02 -5.72 -15.38
C GLU A 73 6.29 -7.03 -15.04
N GLY A 74 6.46 -7.52 -13.81
CA GLY A 74 5.86 -8.76 -13.32
C GLY A 74 4.42 -8.60 -12.84
N ARG A 75 4.05 -9.31 -11.78
CA ARG A 75 2.73 -9.23 -11.17
C ARG A 75 2.60 -8.09 -10.18
N VAL A 76 1.40 -7.55 -10.06
CA VAL A 76 1.00 -6.65 -8.98
C VAL A 76 0.15 -7.41 -7.97
N ILE A 77 0.59 -7.42 -6.72
CA ILE A 77 -0.06 -8.10 -5.60
C ILE A 77 -0.54 -7.06 -4.60
N THR A 78 -1.85 -6.98 -4.38
CA THR A 78 -2.42 -6.01 -3.44
C THR A 78 -2.80 -6.66 -2.13
N VAL A 79 -2.30 -6.12 -1.01
CA VAL A 79 -2.67 -6.53 0.36
C VAL A 79 -3.37 -5.37 1.04
N TYR A 80 -4.57 -5.59 1.57
CA TYR A 80 -5.34 -4.47 2.13
C TYR A 80 -6.41 -4.92 3.12
N GLY A 81 -6.77 -4.00 3.99
CA GLY A 81 -7.96 -4.08 4.84
C GLY A 81 -8.69 -2.74 4.84
N ALA A 82 -9.70 -2.62 5.70
CA ALA A 82 -10.42 -1.37 5.86
C ALA A 82 -10.76 -1.09 7.32
N ASP A 83 -10.97 0.19 7.59
CA ASP A 83 -11.41 0.69 8.87
C ASP A 83 -12.89 0.35 9.14
N GLY A 84 -13.14 -0.18 10.33
CA GLY A 84 -14.45 -0.24 10.97
C GLY A 84 -14.87 1.11 11.52
N ASP A 85 -16.17 1.27 11.78
CA ASP A 85 -16.83 2.50 12.25
C ASP A 85 -16.58 3.71 11.35
N ARG A 86 -16.36 3.45 10.06
CA ARG A 86 -16.17 4.44 8.99
C ARG A 86 -17.12 4.16 7.83
N TYR A 87 -17.06 5.01 6.80
CA TYR A 87 -17.90 4.92 5.61
C TYR A 87 -17.79 3.54 4.94
N LYS A 88 -18.78 2.66 5.19
CA LYS A 88 -18.80 1.28 4.67
C LYS A 88 -18.94 1.24 3.14
N SER A 89 -19.59 2.25 2.56
CA SER A 89 -19.84 2.36 1.12
C SER A 89 -18.58 2.31 0.26
N LYS A 90 -17.42 2.71 0.80
CA LYS A 90 -16.15 2.69 0.05
C LYS A 90 -15.52 1.31 -0.08
N ARG A 91 -15.92 0.32 0.74
CA ARG A 91 -15.26 -1.02 0.80
C ARG A 91 -15.39 -1.77 -0.51
N TYR A 92 -16.59 -1.75 -1.11
CA TYR A 92 -16.81 -2.36 -2.43
C TYR A 92 -15.95 -1.70 -3.52
N GLY A 93 -15.89 -0.37 -3.52
CA GLY A 93 -15.06 0.37 -4.47
C GLY A 93 -13.56 0.09 -4.29
N MET A 94 -13.07 0.00 -3.04
CA MET A 94 -11.68 -0.40 -2.77
C MET A 94 -11.38 -1.80 -3.32
N GLY A 95 -12.26 -2.77 -3.08
CA GLY A 95 -12.10 -4.13 -3.61
C GLY A 95 -12.11 -4.18 -5.14
N ALA A 96 -13.02 -3.43 -5.77
CA ALA A 96 -13.08 -3.32 -7.23
C ALA A 96 -11.77 -2.78 -7.81
N GLN A 97 -11.27 -1.65 -7.30
CA GLN A 97 -10.00 -1.09 -7.79
C GLN A 97 -8.80 -2.01 -7.53
N ALA A 98 -8.77 -2.70 -6.38
CA ALA A 98 -7.74 -3.71 -6.11
C ALA A 98 -7.74 -4.81 -7.17
N ALA A 99 -8.90 -5.38 -7.48
CA ALA A 99 -9.04 -6.47 -8.45
C ALA A 99 -8.76 -6.03 -9.90
N ARG A 100 -9.09 -4.79 -10.25
CA ARG A 100 -8.91 -4.25 -11.59
C ARG A 100 -7.43 -4.08 -11.98
N PHE A 101 -6.59 -3.69 -11.03
CA PHE A 101 -5.19 -3.32 -11.29
C PHE A 101 -4.17 -4.31 -10.72
N SER A 102 -4.63 -5.43 -10.15
CA SER A 102 -3.76 -6.46 -9.56
C SER A 102 -3.97 -7.81 -10.22
N ASP A 103 -2.93 -8.64 -10.13
CA ASP A 103 -2.95 -10.03 -10.53
C ASP A 103 -3.38 -10.94 -9.37
N LEU A 104 -3.11 -10.53 -8.13
CA LEU A 104 -3.49 -11.22 -6.90
C LEU A 104 -3.94 -10.23 -5.83
N VAL A 105 -4.99 -10.58 -5.11
CA VAL A 105 -5.61 -9.75 -4.07
C VAL A 105 -5.64 -10.50 -2.74
N ILE A 106 -5.10 -9.89 -1.67
CA ILE A 106 -5.12 -10.44 -0.30
C ILE A 106 -5.86 -9.46 0.60
N VAL A 107 -7.02 -9.88 1.10
CA VAL A 107 -7.83 -9.13 2.06
C VAL A 107 -7.44 -9.55 3.48
N THR A 108 -7.20 -8.58 4.36
CA THR A 108 -6.80 -8.81 5.75
C THR A 108 -7.45 -7.81 6.72
N ASP A 109 -7.09 -7.92 8.00
CA ASP A 109 -7.62 -7.10 9.08
C ASP A 109 -6.85 -5.79 9.25
N HIS A 110 -7.58 -4.69 9.43
CA HIS A 110 -6.97 -3.38 9.63
C HIS A 110 -7.31 -2.78 11.01
N HIS A 111 -8.00 -1.65 11.09
CA HIS A 111 -8.65 -1.18 12.33
C HIS A 111 -10.12 -1.63 12.32
N PRO A 112 -10.46 -2.86 12.74
CA PRO A 112 -11.88 -3.25 12.83
C PRO A 112 -12.65 -2.38 13.84
N ARG A 113 -11.96 -1.75 14.80
CA ARG A 113 -12.57 -0.96 15.87
C ARG A 113 -13.65 -1.78 16.56
N PHE A 114 -14.92 -1.36 16.53
CA PHE A 114 -16.02 -2.10 17.13
C PHE A 114 -16.82 -2.94 16.13
N GLU A 115 -16.50 -2.88 14.84
CA GLU A 115 -17.11 -3.76 13.83
C GLU A 115 -16.52 -5.18 13.84
N ASP A 116 -17.27 -6.13 13.30
CA ASP A 116 -16.77 -7.47 13.01
C ASP A 116 -15.77 -7.41 11.85
N ALA A 117 -14.52 -7.79 12.13
CA ALA A 117 -13.46 -7.83 11.13
C ALA A 117 -13.80 -8.76 9.95
N ALA A 118 -14.48 -9.88 10.20
CA ALA A 118 -14.88 -10.81 9.15
C ALA A 118 -15.88 -10.18 8.17
N GLU A 119 -16.81 -9.38 8.67
CA GLU A 119 -17.78 -8.67 7.82
C GLU A 119 -17.11 -7.58 6.99
N ILE A 120 -16.09 -6.90 7.52
CA ILE A 120 -15.29 -5.94 6.75
C ILE A 120 -14.56 -6.67 5.60
N ARG A 121 -13.88 -7.79 5.89
CA ARG A 121 -13.15 -8.55 4.87
C ARG A 121 -14.07 -9.06 3.78
N LYS A 122 -15.23 -9.61 4.17
CA LYS A 122 -16.26 -10.06 3.24
C LYS A 122 -16.68 -8.97 2.25
N GLN A 123 -16.93 -7.74 2.72
CA GLN A 123 -17.33 -6.63 1.85
C GLN A 123 -16.22 -6.19 0.87
N LEU A 124 -14.95 -6.24 1.30
CA LEU A 124 -13.80 -5.96 0.44
C LEU A 124 -13.66 -7.06 -0.63
N ALA A 125 -13.73 -8.33 -0.23
CA ALA A 125 -13.65 -9.48 -1.12
C ALA A 125 -14.81 -9.50 -2.12
N GLU A 126 -16.04 -9.20 -1.69
CA GLU A 126 -17.19 -9.07 -2.59
C GLU A 126 -17.00 -7.94 -3.62
N GLY A 127 -16.38 -6.81 -3.23
CA GLY A 127 -16.02 -5.74 -4.15
C GLY A 127 -15.08 -6.23 -5.25
N ALA A 128 -14.03 -6.95 -4.87
CA ALA A 128 -13.05 -7.53 -5.78
C ALA A 128 -13.69 -8.55 -6.74
N LEU A 129 -14.46 -9.51 -6.20
CA LEU A 129 -15.08 -10.58 -6.99
C LEU A 129 -16.18 -10.08 -7.93
N ARG A 130 -16.87 -8.98 -7.59
CA ARG A 130 -17.85 -8.36 -8.50
C ARG A 130 -17.18 -7.70 -9.70
N GLU A 131 -16.02 -7.08 -9.51
CA GLU A 131 -15.24 -6.46 -10.58
C GLU A 131 -14.58 -7.53 -11.46
N ARG A 132 -13.94 -8.52 -10.83
CA ARG A 132 -13.21 -9.59 -11.52
C ARG A 132 -13.46 -10.94 -10.86
N PRO A 133 -14.46 -11.71 -11.30
CA PRO A 133 -14.83 -12.99 -10.68
C PRO A 133 -13.75 -14.07 -10.70
N ASP A 134 -12.78 -13.97 -11.64
CA ASP A 134 -11.67 -14.90 -11.83
C ASP A 134 -10.38 -14.48 -11.10
N ILE A 135 -10.37 -13.36 -10.37
CA ILE A 135 -9.17 -12.88 -9.67
C ILE A 135 -8.69 -13.88 -8.62
N GLU A 136 -7.38 -14.10 -8.53
CA GLU A 136 -6.79 -14.85 -7.43
C GLU A 136 -6.95 -14.04 -6.13
N LEU A 137 -7.82 -14.51 -5.23
CA LEU A 137 -8.18 -13.82 -3.99
C LEU A 137 -7.95 -14.70 -2.77
N TYR A 138 -7.31 -14.13 -1.75
CA TYR A 138 -7.14 -14.73 -0.44
C TYR A 138 -7.70 -13.83 0.67
N GLU A 139 -8.34 -14.43 1.67
CA GLU A 139 -8.66 -13.77 2.94
C GLU A 139 -7.76 -14.34 4.03
N ILE A 140 -6.80 -13.54 4.53
CA ILE A 140 -5.79 -13.99 5.48
C ILE A 140 -5.74 -13.05 6.69
N THR A 141 -5.74 -13.61 7.89
CA THR A 141 -5.52 -12.89 9.15
C THR A 141 -4.69 -13.76 10.09
N PRO A 142 -3.74 -13.21 10.87
CA PRO A 142 -3.39 -11.78 11.02
C PRO A 142 -2.71 -11.15 9.79
N PRO A 143 -2.65 -9.81 9.71
CA PRO A 143 -1.91 -9.06 8.68
C PRO A 143 -0.49 -9.51 8.41
N SER A 144 0.24 -9.92 9.45
CA SER A 144 1.60 -10.44 9.30
C SER A 144 1.63 -11.66 8.38
N ASP A 145 0.62 -12.51 8.45
CA ASP A 145 0.52 -13.72 7.62
C ASP A 145 0.06 -13.39 6.20
N ALA A 146 -0.78 -12.35 6.05
CA ALA A 146 -1.16 -11.82 4.74
C ALA A 146 0.05 -11.24 4.00
N ILE A 147 0.91 -10.50 4.71
CA ILE A 147 2.17 -9.95 4.17
C ILE A 147 3.13 -11.08 3.80
N ARG A 148 3.31 -12.09 4.66
CA ARG A 148 4.15 -13.26 4.33
C ARG A 148 3.63 -14.03 3.12
N LEU A 149 2.31 -14.22 3.02
CA LEU A 149 1.72 -14.83 1.83
C LEU A 149 2.05 -14.00 0.59
N ALA A 150 1.89 -12.67 0.62
CA ALA A 150 2.23 -11.80 -0.49
C ALA A 150 3.69 -11.97 -0.94
N VAL A 151 4.63 -11.94 0.01
CA VAL A 151 6.06 -12.13 -0.27
C VAL A 151 6.35 -13.52 -0.83
N SER A 152 5.77 -14.58 -0.27
CA SER A 152 5.93 -15.95 -0.78
C SER A 152 5.37 -16.15 -2.20
N ARG A 153 4.42 -15.30 -2.59
CA ARG A 153 3.79 -15.34 -3.91
C ARG A 153 4.45 -14.41 -4.90
N ALA A 154 5.44 -13.61 -4.51
CA ALA A 154 6.12 -12.65 -5.36
C ALA A 154 7.53 -13.12 -5.76
N GLN A 155 7.98 -12.68 -6.92
CA GLN A 155 9.34 -12.88 -7.42
C GLN A 155 10.00 -11.51 -7.73
N PRO A 156 11.34 -11.43 -7.84
CA PRO A 156 11.97 -10.21 -8.33
C PRO A 156 11.36 -9.77 -9.67
N GLY A 157 11.02 -8.48 -9.78
CA GLY A 157 10.25 -7.92 -10.90
C GLY A 157 8.73 -7.81 -10.66
N ASP A 158 8.19 -8.50 -9.64
CA ASP A 158 6.83 -8.29 -9.13
C ASP A 158 6.80 -7.08 -8.17
N ALA A 159 5.59 -6.55 -7.92
CA ALA A 159 5.34 -5.53 -6.92
C ALA A 159 4.24 -5.95 -5.95
N ILE A 160 4.46 -5.73 -4.66
CA ILE A 160 3.50 -5.88 -3.58
C ILE A 160 3.10 -4.48 -3.11
N VAL A 161 1.80 -4.22 -3.00
CA VAL A 161 1.27 -2.95 -2.50
C VAL A 161 0.41 -3.23 -1.28
N TRP A 162 0.86 -2.74 -0.12
CA TRP A 162 0.08 -2.74 1.12
C TRP A 162 -0.73 -1.45 1.21
N PHE A 163 -2.05 -1.56 1.17
CA PHE A 163 -2.95 -0.45 1.50
C PHE A 163 -3.44 -0.52 2.95
N GLY A 164 -3.04 0.48 3.70
CA GLY A 164 -3.30 0.66 5.11
C GLY A 164 -2.35 1.73 5.64
N PRO A 165 -2.54 2.29 6.83
CA PRO A 165 -1.74 3.33 7.39
C PRO A 165 -0.29 2.86 7.59
N GLY A 166 0.53 3.07 6.55
CA GLY A 166 1.86 2.48 6.43
C GLY A 166 2.85 2.93 7.50
N HIS A 167 2.60 4.07 8.16
CA HIS A 167 3.42 4.59 9.25
C HIS A 167 2.85 4.30 10.65
N GLN A 168 1.64 3.75 10.77
CA GLN A 168 1.04 3.53 12.09
C GLN A 168 1.57 2.26 12.75
N GLY A 169 1.90 2.38 14.04
CA GLY A 169 2.46 1.30 14.87
C GLY A 169 1.42 0.47 15.64
N HIS A 170 0.13 0.56 15.29
CA HIS A 170 -0.91 -0.20 15.98
C HIS A 170 -2.16 -0.45 15.10
N ARG A 171 -2.98 -1.40 15.54
CA ARG A 171 -4.37 -1.61 15.12
C ARG A 171 -5.31 -1.36 16.29
N GLU A 172 -6.56 -1.03 16.00
CA GLU A 172 -7.59 -0.76 17.00
C GLU A 172 -8.64 -1.86 16.93
N ILE A 173 -8.77 -2.64 18.01
CA ILE A 173 -9.63 -3.81 18.10
C ILE A 173 -10.42 -3.71 19.40
N ARG A 174 -11.73 -3.43 19.29
CA ARG A 174 -12.66 -3.24 20.43
C ARG A 174 -12.14 -2.27 21.49
N GLY A 175 -11.60 -1.13 21.05
CA GLY A 175 -11.01 -0.10 21.91
C GLY A 175 -9.59 -0.39 22.42
N VAL A 176 -9.01 -1.56 22.09
CA VAL A 176 -7.63 -1.90 22.44
C VAL A 176 -6.69 -1.56 21.29
N ARG A 177 -5.60 -0.84 21.58
CA ARG A 177 -4.51 -0.60 20.63
C ARG A 177 -3.52 -1.76 20.67
N THR A 178 -3.61 -2.65 19.69
CA THR A 178 -2.70 -3.79 19.53
C THR A 178 -1.51 -3.38 18.67
N LYS A 179 -0.28 -3.63 19.12
CA LYS A 179 0.94 -3.33 18.35
C LYS A 179 0.90 -4.00 16.98
N PHE A 180 1.24 -3.25 15.93
CA PHE A 180 1.30 -3.72 14.55
C PHE A 180 2.15 -2.76 13.73
N SER A 181 2.98 -3.26 12.82
CA SER A 181 3.71 -2.40 11.89
C SER A 181 3.85 -3.14 10.57
N ALA A 182 3.12 -2.69 9.55
CA ALA A 182 3.22 -3.25 8.20
C ALA A 182 4.67 -3.17 7.69
N ARG A 183 5.40 -2.11 8.06
CA ARG A 183 6.83 -1.96 7.75
C ARG A 183 7.68 -3.04 8.40
N GLU A 184 7.53 -3.26 9.70
CA GLU A 184 8.31 -4.29 10.41
C GLU A 184 7.97 -5.68 9.88
N ASP A 185 6.68 -5.98 9.69
CA ASP A 185 6.22 -7.27 9.18
C ASP A 185 6.70 -7.54 7.75
N ALA A 186 6.66 -6.54 6.87
CA ALA A 186 7.12 -6.70 5.50
C ALA A 186 8.65 -6.81 5.39
N ARG A 187 9.40 -6.08 6.22
CA ARG A 187 10.87 -6.27 6.32
C ARG A 187 11.20 -7.67 6.82
N ALA A 188 10.50 -8.15 7.85
CA ALA A 188 10.68 -9.50 8.37
C ALA A 188 10.37 -10.55 7.30
N ALA A 189 9.24 -10.42 6.60
CA ALA A 189 8.84 -11.34 5.54
C ALA A 189 9.86 -11.39 4.37
N LEU A 190 10.41 -10.25 3.96
CA LEU A 190 11.46 -10.20 2.93
C LEU A 190 12.74 -10.92 3.40
N LEU A 191 13.19 -10.65 4.63
CA LEU A 191 14.37 -11.30 5.20
C LEU A 191 14.18 -12.81 5.40
N GLU A 192 13.00 -13.23 5.87
CA GLU A 192 12.60 -14.65 5.99
C GLU A 192 12.65 -15.36 4.63
N ALA A 193 12.31 -14.66 3.54
CA ALA A 193 12.36 -15.15 2.17
C ALA A 193 13.77 -15.08 1.53
N GLY A 194 14.77 -14.54 2.24
CA GLY A 194 16.16 -14.44 1.76
C GLY A 194 16.46 -13.19 0.91
N TYR A 195 15.58 -12.19 0.91
CA TYR A 195 15.76 -10.93 0.19
C TYR A 195 16.37 -9.82 1.03
N SER A 196 16.96 -8.81 0.39
CA SER A 196 17.44 -7.61 1.08
C SER A 196 16.34 -6.55 1.29
N VAL A 197 16.57 -5.65 2.24
CA VAL A 197 15.64 -4.55 2.61
C VAL A 197 16.40 -3.22 2.57
N ARG A 198 15.73 -2.14 2.16
CA ARG A 198 16.32 -0.80 2.16
C ARG A 198 16.66 -0.35 3.58
N SER A 199 17.78 0.35 3.76
CA SER A 199 18.02 1.09 5.00
C SER A 199 16.99 2.20 5.15
N ALA A 200 16.44 2.35 6.36
CA ALA A 200 15.47 3.40 6.68
C ALA A 200 16.11 4.79 6.66
#